data_AF-A0A7S2KVV6-F1
#
_entry.id   AF-A0A7S2KVV6-F1
#
_cell.length_a   1.000
_cell.length_b   1.000
_cell.length_c   1.000
_cell.angle_alpha   90.00
_cell.angle_beta   90.00
_cell.angle_gamma   90.00
#
_symmetry.space_group_name_H-M   'P 1'
#
loop_
_entity.id
_entity.type
_entity.pdbx_description
1 polymer ?
#
loop_
_entity_poly.entity_id
_entity_poly.type
_entity_poly.pdbx_seq_one_letter_code
_entity_poly.pdbx_strand_id
1 'polypeptide(L)'
;KTLVNKDTKLYAPLSNVGAVQFDKDAVYIDIGRANYTKKENLDLPKKEGENEDDGSDGESSSSSEEEDIDMDAPAGLLKSLQDVKEGVDQKMKYSSLRLFKGSKAVKASEDDEEDGQAIDKDQKRRPVDDA
;
A
#
# COMPACT_ATOMS: atom_id res chain seq x y z
N LYS A 1 -6.55 -46.18 -2.84
CA LYS A 1 -5.91 -44.85 -2.81
C LYS A 1 -6.87 -43.88 -3.47
N THR A 2 -7.50 -43.00 -2.70
CA THR A 2 -8.45 -41.99 -3.20
C THR A 2 -7.74 -40.65 -3.33
N LEU A 3 -8.17 -39.84 -4.28
CA LEU A 3 -7.60 -38.51 -4.49
C LEU A 3 -8.04 -37.58 -3.34
N VAL A 4 -7.11 -36.83 -2.77
CA VAL A 4 -7.40 -35.81 -1.76
C VAL A 4 -7.69 -34.50 -2.47
N ASN A 5 -8.69 -33.73 -2.01
CA ASN A 5 -9.07 -32.46 -2.65
C ASN A 5 -7.90 -31.47 -2.78
N LYS A 6 -6.96 -31.47 -1.83
CA LYS A 6 -5.75 -30.65 -1.86
C LYS A 6 -4.81 -30.99 -3.04
N ASP A 7 -4.86 -32.22 -3.52
CA ASP A 7 -4.06 -32.70 -4.65
C ASP A 7 -4.76 -32.45 -6.00
N THR A 8 -6.00 -31.98 -5.98
CA THR A 8 -6.75 -31.61 -7.18
C THR A 8 -6.35 -30.19 -7.59
N LYS A 9 -5.44 -30.09 -8.55
CA LYS A 9 -4.93 -28.82 -9.07
C LYS A 9 -5.52 -28.54 -10.46
N LEU A 10 -5.82 -27.27 -10.72
CA LEU A 10 -6.27 -26.77 -12.02
C LEU A 10 -5.17 -25.90 -12.61
N TYR A 11 -4.82 -26.14 -13.88
CA TYR A 11 -3.88 -25.30 -14.62
C TYR A 11 -4.55 -24.85 -15.92
N ALA A 12 -4.93 -23.58 -15.98
CA ALA A 12 -5.61 -22.99 -17.12
C ALA A 12 -5.21 -21.51 -17.25
N PRO A 13 -4.00 -21.21 -17.80
CA PRO A 13 -3.45 -19.85 -17.79
C PRO A 13 -4.21 -18.84 -18.67
N LEU A 14 -4.92 -19.32 -19.70
CA LEU A 14 -5.71 -18.48 -20.62
C LEU A 14 -7.19 -18.42 -20.26
N SER A 15 -7.61 -19.16 -19.23
CA SER A 15 -9.02 -19.22 -18.81
C SER A 15 -9.22 -18.35 -17.56
N ASN A 16 -10.41 -17.78 -17.43
CA ASN A 16 -10.80 -17.13 -16.19
C ASN A 16 -10.99 -18.20 -15.10
N VAL A 17 -10.13 -18.17 -14.08
CA VAL A 17 -10.20 -19.06 -12.93
C VAL A 17 -10.28 -18.20 -11.67
N GLY A 18 -11.37 -18.33 -10.92
CA GLY A 18 -11.53 -17.61 -9.66
C GLY A 18 -11.62 -16.09 -9.81
N ALA A 19 -12.27 -15.61 -10.89
CA ALA A 19 -12.44 -14.19 -11.21
C ALA A 19 -11.14 -13.44 -11.58
N VAL A 20 -10.09 -14.18 -11.93
CA VAL A 20 -8.82 -13.63 -12.42
C VAL A 20 -8.57 -14.12 -13.84
N GLN A 21 -8.27 -13.19 -14.73
CA GLN A 21 -7.93 -13.45 -16.13
C GLN A 21 -6.60 -12.77 -16.47
N PHE A 22 -5.71 -13.51 -17.13
CA PHE A 22 -4.43 -13.02 -17.59
C PHE A 22 -4.48 -12.72 -19.09
N ASP A 23 -3.95 -11.56 -19.47
CA ASP A 23 -3.57 -11.22 -20.84
C ASP A 23 -2.05 -11.05 -20.91
N LYS A 24 -1.50 -10.79 -22.10
CA LYS A 24 -0.07 -10.70 -22.36
C LYS A 24 0.65 -9.69 -21.47
N ASP A 25 -0.01 -8.59 -21.15
CA ASP A 25 0.54 -7.44 -20.43
C ASP A 25 -0.34 -6.94 -19.27
N ALA A 26 -1.53 -7.53 -19.07
CA ALA A 26 -2.46 -7.11 -18.04
C ALA A 26 -3.09 -8.30 -17.29
N VAL A 27 -3.56 -8.02 -16.08
CA VAL A 27 -4.35 -8.97 -15.27
C VAL A 27 -5.66 -8.30 -14.91
N TYR A 28 -6.77 -8.97 -15.24
CA TYR A 28 -8.11 -8.51 -14.97
C TYR A 28 -8.68 -9.27 -13.78
N ILE A 29 -9.19 -8.53 -12.80
CA ILE A 29 -9.80 -9.09 -11.59
C ILE A 29 -11.21 -8.53 -11.48
N ASP A 30 -12.21 -9.41 -11.46
CA ASP A 30 -13.58 -9.03 -11.16
C ASP A 30 -13.79 -9.03 -9.63
N ILE A 31 -13.97 -7.83 -9.08
CA ILE A 31 -14.13 -7.58 -7.63
C ILE A 31 -15.63 -7.52 -7.25
N GLY A 32 -16.53 -7.83 -8.19
CA GLY A 32 -17.97 -7.79 -7.99
C GLY A 32 -18.49 -6.38 -7.71
N ARG A 33 -18.89 -6.10 -6.48
CA ARG A 33 -19.74 -4.93 -6.13
C ARG A 33 -18.99 -3.63 -5.85
N ALA A 34 -17.66 -3.62 -5.78
CA ALA A 34 -16.96 -2.44 -5.27
C ALA A 34 -15.69 -2.10 -6.06
N ASN A 35 -15.74 -0.94 -6.71
CA ASN A 35 -14.58 -0.27 -7.30
C ASN A 35 -14.22 0.95 -6.44
N TYR A 36 -13.14 0.82 -5.67
CA TYR A 36 -12.63 1.93 -4.83
C TYR A 36 -11.58 2.76 -5.56
N THR A 37 -11.22 2.38 -6.78
CA THR A 37 -10.32 3.15 -7.63
C THR A 37 -11.01 4.41 -8.13
N LYS A 38 -10.20 5.43 -8.44
CA LYS A 38 -10.73 6.62 -9.09
C LYS A 38 -11.22 6.30 -10.50
N LYS A 39 -12.36 6.91 -10.89
CA LYS A 39 -12.95 6.79 -12.23
C LYS A 39 -11.99 7.23 -13.34
N GLU A 40 -11.10 8.19 -13.09
CA GLU A 40 -10.07 8.64 -14.04
C GLU A 40 -9.02 7.56 -14.36
N ASN A 41 -8.84 6.60 -13.45
CA ASN A 41 -7.92 5.48 -13.60
C ASN A 41 -8.62 4.21 -14.09
N LEU A 42 -9.94 4.25 -14.29
CA LEU A 42 -10.73 3.16 -14.83
C LEU A 42 -10.83 3.34 -16.34
N ASP A 43 -10.33 2.35 -17.08
CA ASP A 43 -10.44 2.31 -18.54
C ASP A 43 -11.86 1.86 -18.92
N LEU A 44 -12.82 2.75 -18.74
CA LEU A 44 -14.22 2.51 -19.09
C LEU A 44 -14.40 2.79 -20.58
N PRO A 45 -15.03 1.89 -21.35
CA PRO A 45 -15.36 2.19 -22.73
C PRO A 45 -16.25 3.43 -22.75
N LYS A 46 -15.75 4.51 -23.36
CA LYS A 46 -16.56 5.70 -23.61
C LYS A 46 -17.76 5.29 -24.43
N LYS A 47 -18.95 5.44 -23.87
CA LYS A 47 -20.21 5.23 -24.56
C LYS A 47 -20.45 6.40 -25.52
N GLU A 48 -19.66 6.48 -26.58
CA GLU A 48 -19.97 7.28 -27.77
C GLU A 48 -20.82 6.39 -28.70
N GLY A 49 -21.89 6.95 -29.26
CA GLY A 49 -23.11 6.22 -29.61
C GLY A 49 -23.09 5.31 -30.85
N GLU A 50 -24.12 4.44 -30.85
CA GLU A 50 -24.82 3.81 -32.00
C GLU A 50 -24.04 2.81 -32.90
N ASN A 51 -24.19 1.50 -32.65
CA ASN A 51 -25.10 0.60 -33.40
C ASN A 51 -24.82 -0.90 -33.14
N GLU A 52 -25.92 -1.62 -32.89
CA GLU A 52 -26.25 -3.03 -33.19
C GLU A 52 -25.36 -4.20 -32.68
N ASP A 53 -26.04 -5.04 -31.88
CA ASP A 53 -26.00 -6.52 -31.86
C ASP A 53 -24.76 -7.23 -31.27
N ASP A 54 -24.86 -7.66 -30.00
CA ASP A 54 -24.77 -9.07 -29.59
C ASP A 54 -25.09 -9.18 -28.08
N GLY A 55 -25.89 -10.19 -27.73
CA GLY A 55 -26.43 -10.38 -26.39
C GLY A 55 -25.38 -10.84 -25.37
N SER A 56 -25.22 -10.06 -24.30
CA SER A 56 -24.71 -10.59 -23.05
C SER A 56 -25.33 -9.85 -21.86
N ASP A 57 -26.15 -10.61 -21.15
CA ASP A 57 -26.81 -10.25 -19.90
C ASP A 57 -25.74 -9.97 -18.83
N GLY A 58 -25.73 -8.74 -18.33
CA GLY A 58 -24.66 -8.24 -17.47
C GLY A 58 -25.00 -6.86 -16.96
N GLU A 59 -26.04 -6.82 -16.13
CA GLU A 59 -26.48 -5.78 -15.20
C GLU A 59 -25.37 -4.99 -14.47
N SER A 60 -24.50 -4.27 -15.18
CA SER A 60 -23.73 -3.19 -14.56
C SER A 60 -24.57 -1.92 -14.64
N SER A 61 -25.50 -1.82 -13.68
CA SER A 61 -26.05 -0.55 -13.25
C SER A 61 -24.88 0.30 -12.77
N SER A 62 -24.20 0.98 -13.72
CA SER A 62 -23.36 2.12 -13.43
C SER A 62 -24.29 3.22 -12.98
N SER A 63 -24.69 3.11 -11.70
CA SER A 63 -25.46 4.13 -11.00
C SER A 63 -24.63 5.40 -11.12
N SER A 64 -25.13 6.26 -11.99
CA SER A 64 -24.52 7.51 -12.38
C SER A 64 -24.80 8.49 -11.27
N GLU A 65 -24.13 8.32 -10.15
CA GLU A 65 -24.10 9.30 -9.09
C GLU A 65 -22.62 9.48 -8.75
N GLU A 66 -22.16 10.73 -8.85
CA GLU A 66 -21.12 11.21 -7.96
C GLU A 66 -21.70 11.10 -6.57
N GLU A 67 -21.76 9.88 -6.03
CA GLU A 67 -21.84 9.71 -4.60
C GLU A 67 -20.59 10.41 -4.10
N ASP A 68 -20.79 11.58 -3.50
CA ASP A 68 -19.84 12.25 -2.64
C ASP A 68 -19.33 11.17 -1.68
N ILE A 69 -18.24 10.49 -2.07
CA ILE A 69 -17.68 9.39 -1.29
C ILE A 69 -17.32 10.04 0.02
N ASP A 70 -18.08 9.69 1.05
CA ASP A 70 -17.91 10.22 2.38
C ASP A 70 -16.43 10.08 2.75
N MET A 71 -15.76 11.23 2.96
CA MET A 71 -14.35 11.23 3.31
C MET A 71 -14.12 10.57 4.67
N ASP A 72 -15.15 10.50 5.51
CA ASP A 72 -15.12 9.81 6.80
C ASP A 72 -15.40 8.31 6.66
N ALA A 73 -15.85 7.84 5.49
CA ALA A 73 -15.99 6.43 5.19
C ALA A 73 -14.65 5.81 4.74
N PRO A 74 -14.43 4.50 4.97
CA PRO A 74 -13.18 3.83 4.61
C PRO A 74 -12.84 3.97 3.12
N ALA A 75 -13.85 3.99 2.25
CA ALA A 75 -13.67 4.20 0.81
C ALA A 75 -13.02 5.55 0.48
N GLY A 76 -13.37 6.62 1.20
CA GLY A 76 -12.78 7.95 1.04
C GLY A 76 -11.30 7.96 1.38
N LEU A 77 -10.92 7.30 2.48
CA LEU A 77 -9.52 7.11 2.85
C LEU A 77 -8.75 6.35 1.76
N LEU A 78 -9.26 5.21 1.26
CA LEU A 78 -8.61 4.46 0.18
C LEU A 78 -8.41 5.29 -1.09
N LYS A 79 -9.38 6.16 -1.42
CA LYS A 79 -9.29 7.05 -2.57
C LYS A 79 -8.22 8.13 -2.39
N SER A 80 -8.11 8.70 -1.19
CA SER A 80 -7.07 9.67 -0.87
C SER A 80 -5.66 9.04 -0.87
N LEU A 81 -5.54 7.79 -0.44
CA LEU A 81 -4.28 7.05 -0.41
C LEU A 81 -3.73 6.75 -1.82
N GLN A 82 -4.60 6.68 -2.84
CA GLN A 82 -4.16 6.46 -4.23
C GLN A 82 -3.29 7.60 -4.78
N ASP A 83 -3.42 8.82 -4.25
CA ASP A 83 -2.64 9.98 -4.68
C ASP A 83 -1.34 10.20 -3.89
N VAL A 84 -1.13 9.43 -2.82
CA VAL A 84 0.00 9.65 -1.93
C VAL A 84 1.29 9.21 -2.62
N LYS A 85 2.12 10.21 -2.97
CA LYS A 85 3.41 10.00 -3.65
C LYS A 85 4.56 9.68 -2.70
N GLU A 86 4.47 10.14 -1.46
CA GLU A 86 5.52 10.00 -0.45
C GLU A 86 5.20 8.89 0.53
N GLY A 87 6.18 8.04 0.81
CA GLY A 87 6.04 7.00 1.84
C GLY A 87 5.93 7.59 3.24
N VAL A 88 5.28 6.86 4.15
CA VAL A 88 5.17 7.24 5.57
C VAL A 88 6.55 7.43 6.19
N ASP A 89 7.51 6.58 5.85
CA ASP A 89 8.89 6.65 6.35
C ASP A 89 9.58 7.96 5.98
N GLN A 90 9.27 8.52 4.81
CA GLN A 90 9.81 9.81 4.38
C GLN A 90 9.24 10.95 5.24
N LYS A 91 7.96 10.89 5.59
CA LYS A 91 7.33 11.85 6.51
C LYS A 91 7.81 11.67 7.95
N MET A 92 8.10 10.44 8.36
CA MET A 92 8.62 10.12 9.69
C MET A 92 9.96 10.80 9.96
N LYS A 93 10.85 10.92 8.96
CA LYS A 93 12.16 11.61 9.11
C LYS A 93 12.05 13.04 9.64
N TYR A 94 10.99 13.76 9.25
CA TYR A 94 10.74 15.14 9.70
C TYR A 94 9.79 15.22 10.89
N SER A 95 9.26 14.08 11.34
CA SER A 95 8.38 14.02 12.49
C SER A 95 9.15 14.32 13.77
N SER A 96 8.49 15.01 14.69
CA SER A 96 9.02 15.27 16.01
C SER A 96 8.03 14.82 17.07
N LEU A 97 8.50 14.05 18.05
CA LEU A 97 7.67 13.56 19.15
C LEU A 97 8.01 14.34 20.43
N ARG A 98 6.98 14.83 21.11
CA ARG A 98 7.13 15.51 22.41
C ARG A 98 6.44 14.70 23.50
N LEU A 99 7.25 14.12 24.38
CA LEU A 99 6.77 13.23 25.45
C LEU A 99 6.20 13.99 26.65
N PHE A 100 6.72 15.17 26.97
CA PHE A 100 6.31 15.94 28.14
C PHE A 100 5.81 17.36 27.80
N LYS A 101 4.84 17.83 28.59
CA LYS A 101 4.34 19.20 28.48
C LYS A 101 5.41 20.18 28.98
N GLY A 102 6.11 20.80 28.03
CA GLY A 102 7.16 21.80 28.26
C GLY A 102 8.53 21.39 27.73
N SER A 103 8.70 20.13 27.30
CA SER A 103 9.99 19.62 26.84
C SER A 103 10.29 19.94 25.36
N LYS A 104 11.58 19.91 25.00
CA LYS A 104 12.04 19.90 23.60
C LYS A 104 11.47 18.67 22.89
N ALA A 105 11.00 18.82 21.66
CA ALA A 105 10.56 17.70 20.82
C ALA A 105 11.79 17.01 20.22
N VAL A 106 11.79 15.67 20.23
CA VAL A 106 12.84 14.84 19.62
C VAL A 106 12.52 14.68 18.14
N LYS A 107 13.44 15.02 17.23
CA LYS A 107 13.26 14.78 15.80
C LYS A 107 13.75 13.39 15.43
N ALA A 108 13.03 12.71 14.55
CA ALA A 108 13.40 11.37 14.08
C ALA A 108 14.73 11.33 13.30
N SER A 109 15.17 12.46 12.74
CA SER A 109 16.45 12.56 12.02
C SER A 109 17.65 12.95 12.91
N GLU A 110 17.47 13.06 14.23
CA GLU A 110 18.53 13.52 15.16
C GLU A 110 19.37 12.34 15.69
N ASP A 111 18.99 11.08 15.39
CA ASP A 111 19.69 9.84 15.78
C ASP A 111 20.38 9.14 14.57
N ASP A 112 21.28 9.86 13.88
CA ASP A 112 22.38 9.20 13.16
C ASP A 112 23.52 9.03 14.17
N GLU A 113 23.59 7.83 14.77
CA GLU A 113 24.54 7.47 15.82
C GLU A 113 26.01 7.67 15.36
N GLU A 114 26.64 8.77 15.79
CA GLU A 114 28.10 8.85 16.00
C GLU A 114 28.50 8.21 17.35
N ASP A 115 27.90 7.07 17.73
CA ASP A 115 28.34 6.31 18.91
C ASP A 115 29.34 5.22 18.52
N GLY A 116 30.47 5.70 17.99
CA GLY A 116 31.71 4.96 17.78
C GLY A 116 32.86 5.46 18.66
N GLN A 117 32.57 6.08 19.82
CA GLN A 117 33.61 6.66 20.67
C GLN A 117 34.46 5.56 21.34
N ALA A 118 35.64 5.39 20.73
CA ALA A 118 36.89 4.84 21.23
C ALA A 118 36.90 4.35 22.69
N ILE A 119 36.97 3.03 22.85
CA ILE A 119 37.51 2.35 24.02
C ILE A 119 38.86 2.97 24.40
N ASP A 120 38.84 3.71 25.51
CA ASP A 120 39.94 4.46 26.12
C ASP A 120 41.12 3.53 26.48
N LYS A 121 42.12 3.45 25.60
CA LYS A 121 43.39 2.75 25.84
C LYS A 121 44.44 3.72 26.37
N ASP A 122 44.25 4.22 27.59
CA ASP A 122 45.33 4.94 28.28
C ASP A 122 45.34 4.66 29.79
N GLN A 123 45.50 3.38 30.14
CA GLN A 123 46.01 3.00 31.46
C GLN A 123 47.52 3.27 31.56
N LYS A 124 47.91 4.54 31.66
CA LYS A 124 49.24 4.91 32.18
C LYS A 124 49.26 4.62 33.68
N ARG A 125 49.86 3.48 34.04
CA ARG A 125 50.23 3.14 35.42
C ARG A 125 51.06 4.28 35.99
N ARG A 126 50.61 4.87 37.10
CA ARG A 126 51.38 5.85 37.86
C ARG A 126 52.54 5.12 38.57
N PRO A 127 53.76 5.70 38.60
CA PRO A 127 54.84 5.16 39.43
C PRO A 127 54.44 5.30 40.90
N VAL A 128 54.68 4.25 41.68
CA VAL A 128 54.50 4.25 43.13
C VAL A 128 55.86 4.61 43.73
N ASP A 129 56.01 5.84 44.18
CA ASP A 129 57.11 6.29 45.03
C ASP A 129 56.55 6.58 46.43
N ASP A 130 56.95 5.76 47.41
CA ASP A 130 56.99 5.98 48.88
C ASP A 130 57.15 4.59 49.55
N ALA A 131 58.01 4.30 50.52
CA ALA A 131 59.01 5.03 51.29
C ALA A 131 60.03 4.02 51.85
#